data_AF-A0A4R8UXM6-F1
#
_entry.id   AF-A0A4R8UXM6-F1
#
_cell.length_a   1.000
_cell.length_b   1.000
_cell.length_c   1.000
_cell.angle_alpha   90.00
_cell.angle_beta   90.00
_cell.angle_gamma   90.00
#
_symmetry.space_group_name_H-M   'P 1'
#
loop_
_entity.id
_entity.type
_entity.pdbx_description
1 polymer ?
#
loop_
_entity_poly.entity_id
_entity_poly.type
_entity_poly.pdbx_seq_one_letter_code
_entity_poly.pdbx_strand_id
1 'polypeptide(L)'
;MTQPVIHCTIEPARNGDANAPLIVLGPSLGTTTGLWATVVPALAATHRVLCYNLPGHGFSPKASAAFTLEEVADAVVGLVDSLGVDTFHYAGISLGGAIGLALAVNHPGRLVSLAVFCSGAKIGSFEAWTERAAGVRASGTPSLIAGSASRWFATDFLGRDPKAGAHALNQLLDIDDESYALACEALAVFDQTDALSGIRTPVLCVSGEFDEVTPTAQLEELAARIPGATSAVIAGAAHLPSLERPAEVGALLAEWVAGVSATPGPAGAGRASGTGSGGGVGSGADVGSAAPRPTTAAEPLPGGRTAASAYDDGMVVRRAVLGNKHVDAATAAITPETAVFQDFITRYAWGEVWTRPGLDRRTRSFLTIAALVTGGHEGELAMHVRAALTNGLTRAEISEAILHTAIYAGVPAANAAFAVARETFAGLDAAADTCTDDTTIRPS
;
A
#
# COMPACT_ATOMS: atom_id res chain seq x y z
N MET A 1 4.91 20.71 -20.39
CA MET A 1 3.83 19.86 -19.83
C MET A 1 3.64 20.29 -18.37
N THR A 2 2.48 20.05 -17.77
CA THR A 2 2.24 20.39 -16.37
C THR A 2 2.96 19.39 -15.48
N GLN A 3 3.94 19.84 -14.69
CA GLN A 3 4.62 18.98 -13.70
C GLN A 3 3.58 18.25 -12.83
N PRO A 4 3.81 16.96 -12.53
CA PRO A 4 2.94 16.21 -11.64
C PRO A 4 2.93 16.85 -10.25
N VAL A 5 1.75 16.96 -9.64
CA VAL A 5 1.62 17.50 -8.29
C VAL A 5 1.91 16.40 -7.28
N ILE A 6 2.92 16.62 -6.44
CA ILE A 6 3.26 15.75 -5.31
C ILE A 6 3.19 16.54 -4.01
N HIS A 7 2.80 15.86 -2.94
CA HIS A 7 2.74 16.41 -1.59
C HIS A 7 3.78 15.72 -0.71
N CYS A 8 4.18 16.40 0.36
CA CYS A 8 5.15 15.88 1.33
C CYS A 8 4.72 16.04 2.79
N THR A 9 5.39 15.28 3.65
CA THR A 9 5.47 15.48 5.09
C THR A 9 6.88 15.86 5.46
N ILE A 10 7.04 16.68 6.50
CA ILE A 10 8.36 17.12 6.98
C ILE A 10 8.47 16.81 8.47
N GLU A 11 9.47 16.02 8.84
CA GLU A 11 9.88 15.82 10.23
C GLU A 11 11.01 16.82 10.54
N PRO A 12 10.85 17.70 11.56
CA PRO A 12 11.90 18.62 11.96
C PRO A 12 13.08 17.88 12.61
N ALA A 13 14.26 18.51 12.56
CA ALA A 13 15.42 17.98 13.27
C ALA A 13 15.23 18.06 14.80
N ARG A 14 15.57 16.99 15.50
CA ARG A 14 15.39 16.81 16.95
C ARG A 14 16.53 17.39 17.78
N ASN A 15 17.62 17.78 17.14
CA ASN A 15 18.73 18.51 17.76
C ASN A 15 18.39 20.00 18.02
N GLY A 16 17.21 20.47 17.61
CA GLY A 16 16.76 21.85 17.80
C GLY A 16 17.31 22.85 16.77
N ASP A 17 18.07 22.40 15.77
CA ASP A 17 18.55 23.25 14.69
C ASP A 17 17.50 23.40 13.59
N ALA A 18 16.84 24.56 13.55
CA ALA A 18 15.85 24.89 12.52
C ALA A 18 16.45 24.93 11.09
N ASN A 19 17.76 25.10 10.98
CA ASN A 19 18.51 25.15 9.72
C ASN A 19 19.28 23.86 9.44
N ALA A 20 19.01 22.78 10.19
CA ALA A 20 19.64 21.49 9.98
C ALA A 20 19.56 21.06 8.50
N PRO A 21 20.58 20.36 7.96
CA PRO A 21 20.55 19.91 6.58
C PRO A 21 19.30 19.08 6.27
N LEU A 22 18.80 19.20 5.04
CA LEU A 22 17.61 18.47 4.58
C LEU A 22 18.01 17.15 3.94
N ILE A 23 17.33 16.07 4.30
CA ILE A 23 17.29 14.83 3.51
C ILE A 23 15.89 14.60 2.96
N VAL A 24 15.80 14.33 1.66
CA VAL A 24 14.57 13.97 0.96
C VAL A 24 14.54 12.45 0.74
N LEU A 25 13.42 11.82 1.08
CA LEU A 25 13.19 10.39 0.96
C LEU A 25 12.15 10.07 -0.13
N GLY A 26 12.58 9.40 -1.19
CA GLY A 26 11.76 8.97 -2.33
C GLY A 26 11.14 7.59 -2.12
N PRO A 27 9.85 7.40 -2.42
CA PRO A 27 9.14 6.12 -2.23
C PRO A 27 9.43 5.13 -3.37
N SER A 28 9.08 3.86 -3.14
CA SER A 28 8.97 2.84 -4.20
C SER A 28 7.59 2.93 -4.88
N LEU A 29 7.48 2.43 -6.11
CA LEU A 29 6.19 2.33 -6.80
C LEU A 29 5.22 1.44 -5.99
N GLY A 30 3.97 1.89 -5.81
CA GLY A 30 3.01 1.13 -5.02
C GLY A 30 3.11 1.36 -3.50
N THR A 31 3.94 2.30 -3.06
CA THR A 31 4.15 2.59 -1.63
C THR A 31 3.88 4.05 -1.30
N THR A 32 3.80 4.38 0.00
CA THR A 32 3.65 5.76 0.48
C THR A 32 4.83 6.18 1.33
N THR A 33 4.79 7.39 1.92
CA THR A 33 5.74 7.85 2.94
C THR A 33 5.87 6.88 4.13
N GLY A 34 4.88 6.00 4.35
CA GLY A 34 4.96 4.91 5.33
C GLY A 34 6.16 3.98 5.13
N LEU A 35 6.69 3.87 3.90
CA LEU A 35 7.89 3.09 3.57
C LEU A 35 9.12 3.47 4.41
N TRP A 36 9.19 4.74 4.83
CA TRP A 36 10.32 5.30 5.55
C TRP A 36 10.03 5.57 7.03
N ALA A 37 8.82 5.30 7.52
CA ALA A 37 8.35 5.76 8.83
C ALA A 37 9.24 5.31 10.00
N THR A 38 9.80 4.10 9.95
CA THR A 38 10.68 3.57 10.99
C THR A 38 12.13 4.07 10.87
N VAL A 39 12.54 4.54 9.68
CA VAL A 39 13.87 5.11 9.41
C VAL A 39 13.94 6.59 9.79
N VAL A 40 12.85 7.33 9.58
CA VAL A 40 12.76 8.79 9.82
C VAL A 40 13.30 9.21 11.20
N PRO A 41 12.96 8.57 12.34
CA PRO A 41 13.45 8.97 13.65
C PRO A 41 14.98 8.99 13.79
N ALA A 42 15.69 8.08 13.12
CA ALA A 42 17.15 8.01 13.17
C ALA A 42 17.79 9.20 12.43
N LEU A 43 17.26 9.55 11.26
CA LEU A 43 17.72 10.68 10.46
C LEU A 43 17.34 12.03 11.09
N ALA A 44 16.14 12.09 11.64
CA ALA A 44 15.61 13.27 12.32
C ALA A 44 16.43 13.64 13.57
N ALA A 45 17.31 12.78 14.06
CA ALA A 45 18.24 13.12 15.12
C ALA A 45 19.12 14.35 14.76
N THR A 46 19.50 14.49 13.48
CA THR A 46 20.42 15.55 13.03
C THR A 46 19.96 16.31 11.78
N HIS A 47 18.99 15.78 11.03
CA HIS A 47 18.52 16.34 9.76
C HIS A 47 17.03 16.67 9.80
N ARG A 48 16.60 17.62 8.97
CA ARG A 48 15.19 17.72 8.58
C ARG A 48 14.91 16.62 7.57
N VAL A 49 13.78 15.93 7.68
CA VAL A 49 13.44 14.80 6.80
C VAL A 49 12.17 15.13 6.03
N LEU A 50 12.26 15.19 4.71
CA LEU A 50 11.11 15.35 3.83
C LEU A 50 10.80 14.01 3.16
N CYS A 51 9.58 13.51 3.34
CA CYS A 51 9.07 12.35 2.60
C CYS A 51 7.94 12.81 1.69
N TYR A 52 7.88 12.33 0.46
CA TYR A 52 6.80 12.66 -0.47
C TYR A 52 6.12 11.40 -1.02
N ASN A 53 4.89 11.55 -1.51
CA ASN A 53 4.22 10.49 -2.26
C ASN A 53 4.23 10.79 -3.75
N LEU A 54 4.31 9.75 -4.57
CA LEU A 54 4.12 9.84 -6.02
C LEU A 54 2.69 10.31 -6.36
N PRO A 55 2.44 10.79 -7.59
CA PRO A 55 1.08 11.09 -8.04
C PRO A 55 0.13 9.91 -7.82
N GLY A 56 -1.05 10.18 -7.27
CA GLY A 56 -2.07 9.19 -6.92
C GLY A 56 -1.69 8.19 -5.83
N HIS A 57 -0.56 8.38 -5.14
CA HIS A 57 -0.16 7.59 -3.99
C HIS A 57 -0.41 8.37 -2.69
N GLY A 58 -0.94 7.68 -1.68
CA GLY A 58 -1.20 8.26 -0.36
C GLY A 58 -1.99 9.57 -0.43
N PHE A 59 -1.42 10.65 0.09
CA PHE A 59 -2.05 11.97 0.14
C PHE A 59 -1.67 12.90 -1.05
N SER A 60 -0.89 12.42 -2.02
CA SER A 60 -0.65 13.16 -3.26
C SER A 60 -1.87 13.05 -4.19
N PRO A 61 -2.24 14.12 -4.90
CA PRO A 61 -3.37 14.08 -5.81
C PRO A 61 -3.11 13.11 -6.97
N LYS A 62 -4.19 12.60 -7.56
CA LYS A 62 -4.15 11.74 -8.76
C LYS A 62 -3.50 12.50 -9.91
N ALA A 63 -2.74 11.78 -10.74
CA ALA A 63 -2.21 12.35 -11.97
C ALA A 63 -3.35 12.68 -12.93
N SER A 64 -3.32 13.89 -13.50
CA SER A 64 -4.31 14.33 -14.50
C SER A 64 -3.84 14.10 -15.94
N ALA A 65 -2.57 13.72 -16.13
CA ALA A 65 -1.93 13.45 -17.42
C ALA A 65 -0.69 12.57 -17.22
N ALA A 66 -0.19 12.01 -18.32
CA ALA A 66 1.10 11.30 -18.32
C ALA A 66 2.25 12.22 -17.88
N PHE A 67 3.23 11.63 -17.22
CA PHE A 67 4.41 12.31 -16.71
C PHE A 67 5.67 11.45 -16.88
N THR A 68 6.85 12.07 -16.81
CA THR A 68 8.13 11.35 -16.76
C THR A 68 8.75 11.37 -15.36
N LEU A 69 9.74 10.51 -15.10
CA LEU A 69 10.45 10.54 -13.81
C LEU A 69 11.28 11.83 -13.64
N GLU A 70 11.75 12.43 -14.73
CA GLU A 70 12.38 13.75 -14.74
C GLU A 70 11.41 14.85 -14.27
N GLU A 71 10.14 14.80 -14.70
CA GLU A 71 9.14 15.77 -14.23
C GLU A 71 8.80 15.58 -12.74
N VAL A 72 8.84 14.35 -12.24
CA VAL A 72 8.73 14.10 -10.78
C VAL A 72 9.97 14.62 -10.05
N ALA A 73 11.17 14.48 -10.62
CA ALA A 73 12.39 15.07 -10.07
C ALA A 73 12.29 16.60 -9.99
N ASP A 74 11.76 17.26 -11.03
CA ASP A 74 11.51 18.70 -10.98
C ASP A 74 10.48 19.07 -9.90
N ALA A 75 9.44 18.26 -9.71
CA ALA A 75 8.45 18.49 -8.65
C ALA A 75 9.06 18.34 -7.25
N VAL A 76 10.01 17.41 -7.05
CA VAL A 76 10.79 17.31 -5.80
C VAL A 76 11.62 18.57 -5.57
N VAL A 77 12.27 19.09 -6.61
CA VAL A 77 12.99 20.38 -6.53
C VAL A 77 12.03 21.51 -6.15
N GLY A 78 10.83 21.56 -6.73
CA GLY A 78 9.80 22.54 -6.37
C GLY A 78 9.35 22.45 -4.90
N LEU A 79 9.22 21.23 -4.34
CA LEU A 79 8.95 21.06 -2.91
C LEU A 79 10.08 21.61 -2.05
N VAL A 80 11.34 21.32 -2.40
CA VAL A 80 12.51 21.82 -1.66
C VAL A 80 12.62 23.35 -1.75
N ASP A 81 12.36 23.94 -2.92
CA ASP A 81 12.34 25.38 -3.14
C ASP A 81 11.28 26.08 -2.27
N SER A 82 10.12 25.44 -2.08
CA SER A 82 9.06 25.97 -1.21
C SER A 82 9.48 26.10 0.26
N LEU A 83 10.53 25.37 0.67
CA LEU A 83 11.15 25.45 2.00
C LEU A 83 12.32 26.45 2.07
N GLY A 84 12.69 27.06 0.94
CA GLY A 84 13.83 27.95 0.84
C GLY A 84 15.18 27.25 1.03
N VAL A 85 15.27 25.96 0.66
CA VAL A 85 16.49 25.15 0.81
C VAL A 85 17.20 25.05 -0.53
N ASP A 86 18.46 25.49 -0.59
CA ASP A 86 19.24 25.48 -1.84
C ASP A 86 19.76 24.07 -2.17
N THR A 87 20.28 23.33 -1.18
CA THR A 87 20.86 22.00 -1.39
C THR A 87 20.36 20.98 -0.35
N PHE A 88 20.29 19.71 -0.74
CA PHE A 88 19.75 18.63 0.09
C PHE A 88 20.42 17.29 -0.20
N HIS A 89 20.38 16.38 0.77
CA HIS A 89 20.66 14.96 0.56
C HIS A 89 19.41 14.28 0.00
N TYR A 90 19.58 13.26 -0.84
CA TYR A 90 18.46 12.48 -1.34
C TYR A 90 18.72 10.98 -1.15
N ALA A 91 17.71 10.25 -0.70
CA ALA A 91 17.70 8.79 -0.71
C ALA A 91 16.38 8.27 -1.28
N GLY A 92 16.42 7.28 -2.16
CA GLY A 92 15.21 6.75 -2.78
C GLY A 92 15.28 5.25 -3.05
N ILE A 93 14.16 4.56 -2.90
CA ILE A 93 14.03 3.13 -3.20
C ILE A 93 13.35 2.93 -4.56
N SER A 94 13.89 2.05 -5.41
CA SER A 94 13.27 1.66 -6.68
C SER A 94 12.96 2.85 -7.58
N LEU A 95 11.70 3.08 -7.96
CA LEU A 95 11.29 4.29 -8.70
C LEU A 95 11.82 5.58 -8.04
N GLY A 96 11.81 5.69 -6.71
CA GLY A 96 12.40 6.81 -5.99
C GLY A 96 13.92 6.94 -6.19
N GLY A 97 14.64 5.82 -6.32
CA GLY A 97 16.08 5.82 -6.66
C GLY A 97 16.33 6.27 -8.10
N ALA A 98 15.49 5.87 -9.04
CA ALA A 98 15.52 6.34 -10.43
C ALA A 98 15.27 7.85 -10.54
N ILE A 99 14.31 8.39 -9.77
CA ILE A 99 14.12 9.85 -9.60
C ILE A 99 15.39 10.50 -9.04
N GLY A 100 16.07 9.86 -8.08
CA GLY A 100 17.36 10.33 -7.54
C GLY A 100 18.45 10.44 -8.60
N LEU A 101 18.55 9.48 -9.53
CA LEU A 101 19.47 9.54 -10.67
C LEU A 101 19.07 10.68 -11.64
N ALA A 102 17.78 10.85 -11.91
CA ALA A 102 17.28 11.98 -12.72
C ALA A 102 17.63 13.34 -12.08
N LEU A 103 17.52 13.46 -10.75
CA LEU A 103 17.95 14.64 -10.00
C LEU A 103 19.46 14.88 -10.15
N ALA A 104 20.29 13.83 -10.05
CA ALA A 104 21.74 13.96 -10.18
C ALA A 104 22.19 14.38 -11.60
N VAL A 105 21.44 13.98 -12.63
CA VAL A 105 21.72 14.34 -14.02
C VAL A 105 21.20 15.75 -14.35
N ASN A 106 19.95 16.06 -13.99
CA ASN A 106 19.26 17.27 -14.42
C ASN A 106 19.45 18.45 -13.45
N HIS A 107 19.72 18.15 -12.18
CA HIS A 107 19.86 19.14 -11.09
C HIS A 107 21.15 18.92 -10.27
N PRO A 108 22.34 18.75 -10.89
CA PRO A 108 23.56 18.33 -10.19
C PRO A 108 24.00 19.29 -9.07
N GLY A 109 23.64 20.58 -9.15
CA GLY A 109 23.95 21.57 -8.12
C GLY A 109 23.04 21.54 -6.89
N ARG A 110 21.97 20.73 -6.89
CA ARG A 110 20.99 20.65 -5.80
C ARG A 110 21.30 19.53 -4.79
N LEU A 111 22.01 18.49 -5.22
CA LEU A 111 22.28 17.33 -4.37
C LEU A 111 23.63 17.43 -3.65
N VAL A 112 23.60 17.33 -2.32
CA VAL A 112 24.81 17.15 -1.48
C VAL A 112 25.30 15.71 -1.57
N SER A 113 24.39 14.74 -1.47
CA SER A 113 24.66 13.32 -1.72
C SER A 113 23.40 12.61 -2.19
N LEU A 114 23.59 11.47 -2.85
CA LEU A 114 22.53 10.60 -3.36
C LEU A 114 22.73 9.17 -2.83
N ALA A 115 21.70 8.57 -2.26
CA ALA A 115 21.65 7.15 -1.96
C ALA A 115 20.56 6.46 -2.79
N VAL A 116 20.96 5.51 -3.63
CA VAL A 116 20.09 4.77 -4.57
C VAL A 116 19.86 3.37 -4.02
N PHE A 117 18.68 3.12 -3.45
CA PHE A 117 18.32 1.82 -2.92
C PHE A 117 17.54 1.00 -3.95
N CYS A 118 17.93 -0.26 -4.18
CA CYS A 118 17.12 -1.26 -4.90
C CYS A 118 16.49 -0.69 -6.19
N SER A 119 17.33 -0.13 -7.08
CA SER A 119 16.94 0.71 -8.21
C SER A 119 17.95 0.57 -9.36
N GLY A 120 17.78 1.34 -10.45
CA GLY A 120 18.71 1.37 -11.57
C GLY A 120 18.55 2.61 -12.44
N ALA A 121 19.51 2.85 -13.32
CA ALA A 121 19.41 3.87 -14.38
C ALA A 121 18.36 3.51 -15.45
N LYS A 122 17.99 2.23 -15.49
CA LYS A 122 16.89 1.64 -16.22
C LYS A 122 16.44 0.42 -15.42
N ILE A 123 15.15 0.30 -15.16
CA ILE A 123 14.59 -0.81 -14.36
C ILE A 123 13.64 -1.58 -15.27
N GLY A 124 13.76 -2.90 -15.36
CA GLY A 124 12.88 -3.73 -16.20
C GLY A 124 12.96 -3.42 -17.69
N SER A 125 11.92 -3.80 -18.45
CA SER A 125 11.80 -3.55 -19.89
C SER A 125 10.55 -2.74 -20.21
N PHE A 126 10.56 -2.09 -21.38
CA PHE A 126 9.41 -1.32 -21.87
C PHE A 126 8.14 -2.18 -21.93
N GLU A 127 8.26 -3.40 -22.43
CA GLU A 127 7.14 -4.34 -22.60
C GLU A 127 6.56 -4.75 -21.25
N ALA A 128 7.42 -5.12 -20.28
CA ALA A 128 6.98 -5.55 -18.96
C ALA A 128 6.24 -4.44 -18.19
N TRP A 129 6.70 -3.20 -18.32
CA TRP A 129 6.02 -2.06 -17.70
C TRP A 129 4.72 -1.70 -18.39
N THR A 130 4.68 -1.74 -19.71
CA THR A 130 3.45 -1.48 -20.49
C THR A 130 2.39 -2.55 -20.20
N GLU A 131 2.80 -3.82 -20.12
CA GLU A 131 1.91 -4.92 -19.73
C GLU A 131 1.37 -4.73 -18.30
N ARG A 132 2.25 -4.35 -17.35
CA ARG A 132 1.83 -4.05 -15.98
C ARG A 132 0.85 -2.88 -15.92
N ALA A 133 1.10 -1.80 -16.67
CA ALA A 133 0.20 -0.66 -16.75
C ALA A 133 -1.19 -1.07 -17.27
N ALA A 134 -1.23 -1.85 -18.36
CA ALA A 134 -2.47 -2.38 -18.91
C ALA A 134 -3.20 -3.30 -17.92
N GLY A 135 -2.47 -4.17 -17.22
CA GLY A 135 -3.02 -5.06 -16.20
C GLY A 135 -3.66 -4.30 -15.04
N VAL A 136 -3.02 -3.23 -14.57
CA VAL A 136 -3.57 -2.37 -13.50
C VAL A 136 -4.80 -1.60 -13.99
N ARG A 137 -4.79 -1.05 -15.21
CA ARG A 137 -6.00 -0.40 -15.76
C ARG A 137 -7.18 -1.38 -15.89
N ALA A 138 -6.90 -2.65 -16.15
CA ALA A 138 -7.93 -3.67 -16.29
C ALA A 138 -8.45 -4.22 -14.95
N SER A 139 -7.56 -4.39 -13.95
CA SER A 139 -7.83 -5.18 -12.74
C SER A 139 -7.59 -4.42 -11.43
N GLY A 140 -7.18 -3.17 -11.50
CA GLY A 140 -6.80 -2.31 -10.39
C GLY A 140 -5.48 -2.69 -9.73
N THR A 141 -4.95 -1.80 -8.91
CA THR A 141 -3.78 -2.03 -8.04
C THR A 141 -3.95 -3.17 -7.03
N PRO A 142 -5.14 -3.58 -6.54
CA PRO A 142 -5.27 -4.76 -5.69
C PRO A 142 -4.74 -6.05 -6.34
N SER A 143 -4.79 -6.14 -7.68
CA SER A 143 -4.25 -7.28 -8.42
C SER A 143 -2.75 -7.48 -8.24
N LEU A 144 -2.03 -6.43 -7.80
CA LEU A 144 -0.58 -6.46 -7.61
C LEU A 144 -0.15 -7.09 -6.29
N ILE A 145 -1.05 -7.22 -5.31
CA ILE A 145 -0.69 -7.60 -3.93
C ILE A 145 0.12 -8.90 -3.89
N ALA A 146 -0.35 -9.96 -4.55
CA ALA A 146 0.33 -11.25 -4.54
C ALA A 146 1.73 -11.18 -5.18
N GLY A 147 1.84 -10.49 -6.32
CA GLY A 147 3.12 -10.29 -6.98
C GLY A 147 4.07 -9.42 -6.17
N SER A 148 3.56 -8.37 -5.52
CA SER A 148 4.35 -7.48 -4.67
C SER A 148 4.83 -8.21 -3.42
N ALA A 149 3.99 -9.04 -2.78
CA ALA A 149 4.39 -9.85 -1.62
C ALA A 149 5.60 -10.74 -1.92
N SER A 150 5.68 -11.30 -3.14
CA SER A 150 6.80 -12.13 -3.58
C SER A 150 8.06 -11.34 -3.92
N ARG A 151 7.94 -10.10 -4.40
CA ARG A 151 9.08 -9.32 -4.91
C ARG A 151 9.62 -8.31 -3.92
N TRP A 152 8.79 -7.82 -3.00
CA TRP A 152 9.14 -6.75 -2.09
C TRP A 152 9.96 -7.20 -0.89
N PHE A 153 9.82 -8.46 -0.50
CA PHE A 153 10.26 -8.92 0.80
C PHE A 153 11.10 -10.20 0.70
N ALA A 154 12.08 -10.34 1.60
CA ALA A 154 12.74 -11.61 1.82
C ALA A 154 11.72 -12.65 2.30
N THR A 155 11.96 -13.92 1.97
CA THR A 155 11.05 -15.04 2.25
C THR A 155 10.62 -15.14 3.72
N ASP A 156 11.47 -14.76 4.66
CA ASP A 156 11.18 -14.79 6.10
C ASP A 156 10.43 -13.56 6.62
N PHE A 157 10.44 -12.43 5.91
CA PHE A 157 9.98 -11.16 6.46
C PHE A 157 8.50 -11.16 6.81
N LEU A 158 7.63 -11.70 5.95
CA LEU A 158 6.19 -11.75 6.24
C LEU A 158 5.86 -12.65 7.44
N GLY A 159 6.71 -13.61 7.77
CA GLY A 159 6.61 -14.40 9.00
C GLY A 159 7.17 -13.67 10.23
N ARG A 160 8.26 -12.91 10.05
CA ARG A 160 8.96 -12.16 11.10
C ARG A 160 8.21 -10.91 11.55
N ASP A 161 7.67 -10.13 10.61
CA ASP A 161 6.86 -8.94 10.87
C ASP A 161 5.63 -8.88 9.94
N PRO A 162 4.61 -9.72 10.20
CA PRO A 162 3.40 -9.76 9.39
C PRO A 162 2.65 -8.43 9.39
N LYS A 163 2.77 -7.62 10.45
CA LYS A 163 2.07 -6.33 10.55
C LYS A 163 2.66 -5.31 9.59
N ALA A 164 3.98 -5.15 9.60
CA ALA A 164 4.65 -4.22 8.69
C ALA A 164 4.46 -4.63 7.23
N GLY A 165 4.65 -5.93 6.91
CA GLY A 165 4.45 -6.46 5.57
C GLY A 165 3.01 -6.32 5.07
N ALA A 166 2.02 -6.71 5.87
CA ALA A 166 0.62 -6.55 5.50
C ALA A 166 0.21 -5.08 5.37
N HIS A 167 0.72 -4.20 6.24
CA HIS A 167 0.44 -2.77 6.13
C HIS A 167 0.94 -2.21 4.78
N ALA A 168 2.18 -2.51 4.41
CA ALA A 168 2.76 -2.07 3.14
C ALA A 168 1.98 -2.60 1.93
N LEU A 169 1.59 -3.88 1.94
CA LEU A 169 0.79 -4.49 0.86
C LEU A 169 -0.61 -3.89 0.77
N ASN A 170 -1.25 -3.63 1.91
CA ASN A 170 -2.60 -3.06 1.95
C ASN A 170 -2.64 -1.63 1.41
N GLN A 171 -1.52 -0.89 1.43
CA GLN A 171 -1.47 0.45 0.82
C GLN A 171 -1.76 0.42 -0.69
N LEU A 172 -1.49 -0.71 -1.38
CA LEU A 172 -1.82 -0.86 -2.79
C LEU A 172 -3.32 -0.66 -3.05
N LEU A 173 -4.19 -1.03 -2.09
CA LEU A 173 -5.64 -0.89 -2.22
C LEU A 173 -6.10 0.57 -2.34
N ASP A 174 -5.33 1.51 -1.81
CA ASP A 174 -5.68 2.93 -1.75
C ASP A 174 -4.99 3.75 -2.85
N ILE A 175 -4.11 3.14 -3.64
CA ILE A 175 -3.41 3.81 -4.72
C ILE A 175 -4.31 3.91 -5.94
N ASP A 176 -4.30 5.08 -6.58
CA ASP A 176 -5.07 5.31 -7.81
C ASP A 176 -4.52 4.48 -8.98
N ASP A 177 -5.39 3.65 -9.57
CA ASP A 177 -5.07 2.73 -10.66
C ASP A 177 -4.41 3.43 -11.85
N GLU A 178 -4.98 4.54 -12.32
CA GLU A 178 -4.46 5.26 -13.48
C GLU A 178 -3.11 5.91 -13.17
N SER A 179 -2.97 6.53 -11.99
CA SER A 179 -1.70 7.13 -11.59
C SER A 179 -0.58 6.10 -11.43
N TYR A 180 -0.90 4.89 -10.94
CA TYR A 180 0.05 3.77 -10.91
C TYR A 180 0.43 3.31 -12.33
N ALA A 181 -0.54 3.22 -13.23
CA ALA A 181 -0.30 2.84 -14.63
C ALA A 181 0.57 3.88 -15.36
N LEU A 182 0.32 5.18 -15.15
CA LEU A 182 1.15 6.26 -15.68
C LEU A 182 2.59 6.21 -15.10
N ALA A 183 2.75 5.86 -13.82
CA ALA A 183 4.07 5.65 -13.24
C ALA A 183 4.81 4.44 -13.85
N CYS A 184 4.09 3.36 -14.20
CA CYS A 184 4.67 2.25 -14.97
C CYS A 184 5.12 2.71 -16.36
N GLU A 185 4.31 3.51 -17.06
CA GLU A 185 4.68 4.05 -18.38
C GLU A 185 5.88 5.00 -18.29
N ALA A 186 5.98 5.80 -17.23
CA ALA A 186 7.16 6.62 -16.96
C ALA A 186 8.43 5.76 -16.78
N LEU A 187 8.33 4.63 -16.06
CA LEU A 187 9.42 3.66 -15.91
C LEU A 187 9.76 2.96 -17.24
N ALA A 188 8.77 2.70 -18.10
CA ALA A 188 8.97 2.02 -19.38
C ALA A 188 9.93 2.77 -20.31
N VAL A 189 9.93 4.11 -20.22
CA VAL A 189 10.73 4.99 -21.08
C VAL A 189 11.94 5.62 -20.37
N PHE A 190 12.08 5.43 -19.06
CA PHE A 190 13.19 5.98 -18.30
C PHE A 190 14.49 5.22 -18.59
N ASP A 191 15.50 5.96 -19.04
CA ASP A 191 16.84 5.42 -19.27
C ASP A 191 17.91 6.50 -19.10
N GLN A 192 18.64 6.45 -17.99
CA GLN A 192 19.75 7.36 -17.68
C GLN A 192 21.12 6.69 -17.86
N THR A 193 21.15 5.51 -18.50
CA THR A 193 22.35 4.68 -18.70
C THR A 193 23.52 5.51 -19.23
N ASP A 194 23.33 6.31 -20.27
CA ASP A 194 24.43 7.03 -20.92
C ASP A 194 24.88 8.27 -20.14
N ALA A 195 24.02 8.79 -19.26
CA ALA A 195 24.29 10.00 -18.47
C ALA A 195 25.10 9.73 -17.18
N LEU A 196 25.18 8.47 -16.73
CA LEU A 196 25.81 8.10 -15.45
C LEU A 196 27.25 8.61 -15.29
N SER A 197 28.05 8.53 -16.36
CA SER A 197 29.45 8.99 -16.34
C SER A 197 29.60 10.50 -16.12
N GLY A 198 28.52 11.27 -16.32
CA GLY A 198 28.42 12.70 -16.09
C GLY A 198 28.10 13.09 -14.64
N ILE A 199 27.60 12.16 -13.82
CA ILE A 199 27.23 12.44 -12.42
C ILE A 199 28.49 12.77 -11.61
N ARG A 200 28.41 13.85 -10.80
CA ARG A 200 29.51 14.32 -9.92
C ARG A 200 29.15 14.35 -8.45
N THR A 201 27.85 14.30 -8.13
CA THR A 201 27.36 14.14 -6.76
C THR A 201 27.88 12.83 -6.17
N PRO A 202 28.31 12.78 -4.89
CA PRO A 202 28.60 11.53 -4.20
C PRO A 202 27.40 10.58 -4.22
N VAL A 203 27.59 9.35 -4.69
CA VAL A 203 26.54 8.33 -4.80
C VAL A 203 26.85 7.10 -3.97
N LEU A 204 25.86 6.63 -3.21
CA LEU A 204 25.86 5.32 -2.54
C LEU A 204 24.76 4.44 -3.17
N CYS A 205 25.14 3.34 -3.80
CA CYS A 205 24.20 2.33 -4.33
C CYS A 205 23.98 1.23 -3.30
N VAL A 206 22.74 0.97 -2.91
CA VAL A 206 22.41 0.00 -1.85
C VAL A 206 21.44 -1.04 -2.36
N SER A 207 21.80 -2.32 -2.30
CA SER A 207 20.89 -3.42 -2.62
C SER A 207 20.39 -4.12 -1.34
N GLY A 208 19.24 -4.78 -1.43
CA GLY A 208 18.93 -5.89 -0.54
C GLY A 208 19.62 -7.17 -1.02
N GLU A 209 20.13 -7.98 -0.11
CA GLU A 209 20.77 -9.27 -0.41
C GLU A 209 19.89 -10.17 -1.31
N PHE A 210 18.58 -10.15 -1.09
CA PHE A 210 17.60 -11.00 -1.78
C PHE A 210 16.72 -10.23 -2.77
N ASP A 211 17.14 -9.06 -3.24
CA ASP A 211 16.38 -8.30 -4.23
C ASP A 211 16.43 -8.99 -5.60
N GLU A 212 15.29 -9.45 -6.09
CA GLU A 212 15.15 -10.05 -7.43
C GLU A 212 14.70 -9.04 -8.49
N VAL A 213 14.20 -7.87 -8.08
CA VAL A 213 13.74 -6.81 -8.99
C VAL A 213 14.95 -6.06 -9.56
N THR A 214 15.87 -5.70 -8.67
CA THR A 214 17.14 -5.04 -8.99
C THR A 214 18.27 -5.73 -8.24
N PRO A 215 18.74 -6.90 -8.74
CA PRO A 215 19.77 -7.69 -8.06
C PRO A 215 21.03 -6.91 -7.72
N THR A 216 21.71 -7.32 -6.66
CA THR A 216 22.96 -6.71 -6.17
C THR A 216 23.97 -6.41 -7.28
N ALA A 217 24.16 -7.35 -8.21
CA ALA A 217 25.04 -7.15 -9.36
C ALA A 217 24.68 -5.91 -10.21
N GLN A 218 23.38 -5.62 -10.39
CA GLN A 218 22.94 -4.42 -11.12
C GLN A 218 23.27 -3.12 -10.36
N LEU A 219 23.18 -3.10 -9.04
CA LEU A 219 23.58 -1.93 -8.24
C LEU A 219 25.10 -1.75 -8.19
N GLU A 220 25.86 -2.84 -8.17
CA GLU A 220 27.32 -2.80 -8.28
C GLU A 220 27.76 -2.30 -9.66
N GLU A 221 27.12 -2.75 -10.73
CA GLU A 221 27.32 -2.24 -12.09
C GLU A 221 26.94 -0.76 -12.20
N LEU A 222 25.84 -0.34 -11.57
CA LEU A 222 25.44 1.06 -11.49
C LEU A 222 26.53 1.90 -10.81
N ALA A 223 27.03 1.46 -9.65
CA ALA A 223 28.09 2.14 -8.92
C ALA A 223 29.38 2.22 -9.76
N ALA A 224 29.78 1.15 -10.45
CA ALA A 224 30.97 1.12 -11.29
C ALA A 224 30.92 2.13 -12.46
N ARG A 225 29.71 2.54 -12.90
CA ARG A 225 29.51 3.49 -14.00
C ARG A 225 29.43 4.95 -13.56
N ILE A 226 29.35 5.20 -12.25
CA ILE A 226 29.28 6.56 -11.67
C ILE A 226 30.62 6.89 -11.01
N PRO A 227 31.30 7.98 -11.43
CA PRO A 227 32.59 8.35 -10.84
C PRO A 227 32.51 8.58 -9.33
N GLY A 228 33.29 7.81 -8.56
CA GLY A 228 33.37 7.94 -7.10
C GLY A 228 32.18 7.36 -6.33
N ALA A 229 31.27 6.65 -7.00
CA ALA A 229 30.20 5.95 -6.30
C ALA A 229 30.71 4.75 -5.51
N THR A 230 30.00 4.43 -4.44
CA THR A 230 30.24 3.25 -3.59
C THR A 230 29.01 2.36 -3.57
N SER A 231 29.17 1.08 -3.22
CA SER A 231 28.06 0.14 -3.05
C SER A 231 28.03 -0.49 -1.66
N ALA A 232 26.83 -0.83 -1.20
CA ALA A 232 26.58 -1.56 0.03
C ALA A 232 25.42 -2.55 -0.15
N VAL A 233 25.37 -3.58 0.70
CA VAL A 233 24.31 -4.59 0.69
C VAL A 233 23.67 -4.66 2.08
N ILE A 234 22.35 -4.60 2.15
CA ILE A 234 21.58 -4.82 3.38
C ILE A 234 21.29 -6.31 3.51
N ALA A 235 21.98 -6.95 4.45
CA ALA A 235 21.84 -8.38 4.70
C ALA A 235 20.41 -8.76 5.11
N GLY A 236 19.91 -9.85 4.54
CA GLY A 236 18.60 -10.38 4.83
C GLY A 236 17.41 -9.47 4.46
N ALA A 237 17.59 -8.53 3.54
CA ALA A 237 16.51 -7.74 2.96
C ALA A 237 16.37 -8.05 1.47
N ALA A 238 15.17 -7.87 0.91
CA ALA A 238 14.92 -7.86 -0.52
C ALA A 238 14.72 -6.42 -1.00
N HIS A 239 13.68 -6.16 -1.80
CA HIS A 239 13.50 -4.90 -2.52
C HIS A 239 13.09 -3.71 -1.64
N LEU A 240 12.51 -3.93 -0.46
CA LEU A 240 12.10 -2.87 0.48
C LEU A 240 12.92 -2.89 1.79
N PRO A 241 14.23 -2.63 1.73
CA PRO A 241 15.12 -2.76 2.89
C PRO A 241 14.76 -1.81 4.04
N SER A 242 14.16 -0.66 3.76
CA SER A 242 13.72 0.29 4.81
C SER A 242 12.59 -0.26 5.69
N LEU A 243 11.82 -1.25 5.23
CA LEU A 243 10.83 -1.96 6.03
C LEU A 243 11.43 -3.19 6.71
N GLU A 244 12.29 -3.92 6.00
CA GLU A 244 12.79 -5.20 6.47
C GLU A 244 13.89 -5.08 7.53
N ARG A 245 14.73 -4.05 7.39
CA ARG A 245 15.95 -3.75 8.16
C ARG A 245 16.05 -2.23 8.46
N PRO A 246 15.03 -1.63 9.11
CA PRO A 246 14.96 -0.18 9.28
C PRO A 246 16.11 0.38 10.13
N ALA A 247 16.60 -0.38 11.11
CA ALA A 247 17.71 0.04 11.97
C ALA A 247 19.02 0.12 11.18
N GLU A 248 19.31 -0.90 10.37
CA GLU A 248 20.49 -0.96 9.51
C GLU A 248 20.45 0.13 8.44
N VAL A 249 19.30 0.33 7.79
CA VAL A 249 19.11 1.40 6.79
C VAL A 249 19.26 2.78 7.41
N GLY A 250 18.67 3.01 8.60
CA GLY A 250 18.79 4.28 9.31
C GLY A 250 20.22 4.60 9.73
N ALA A 251 20.95 3.61 10.25
CA ALA A 251 22.36 3.76 10.61
C ALA A 251 23.23 4.07 9.39
N LEU A 252 23.07 3.29 8.30
CA LEU A 252 23.79 3.49 7.05
C LEU A 252 23.57 4.89 6.47
N LEU A 253 22.31 5.34 6.40
CA LEU A 253 21.98 6.66 5.89
C LEU A 253 22.52 7.78 6.79
N ALA A 254 22.43 7.62 8.11
CA ALA A 254 22.96 8.61 9.06
C ALA A 254 24.49 8.75 8.94
N GLU A 255 25.22 7.63 8.81
CA GLU A 255 26.66 7.63 8.57
C GLU A 255 26.99 8.26 7.22
N TRP A 256 26.26 7.89 6.16
CA TRP A 256 26.47 8.41 4.81
C TRP A 256 26.33 9.93 4.74
N VAL A 257 25.24 10.49 5.25
CA VAL A 257 25.02 11.94 5.18
C VAL A 257 26.03 12.69 6.05
N ALA A 258 26.39 12.16 7.23
CA ALA A 258 27.41 12.77 8.08
C ALA A 258 28.81 12.75 7.42
N GLY A 259 29.17 11.66 6.75
CA GLY A 259 30.45 11.51 6.07
C GLY A 259 30.63 12.44 4.88
N VAL A 260 29.56 12.69 4.11
CA VAL A 260 29.63 13.61 2.96
C VAL A 260 29.65 15.08 3.41
N SER A 261 28.92 15.45 4.45
CA SER A 261 28.92 16.83 4.99
C SER A 261 30.27 17.26 5.57
N ALA A 262 31.17 16.33 5.90
CA ALA A 262 32.50 16.62 6.43
C ALA A 262 33.53 17.04 5.35
N THR A 263 33.20 16.93 4.06
CA THR A 263 34.11 17.27 2.96
C THR A 263 33.75 18.66 2.38
N PRO A 264 34.56 19.72 2.56
CA PRO A 264 34.19 21.06 2.09
C PRO A 264 34.35 21.19 0.57
N GLY A 265 33.25 21.41 -0.16
CA GLY A 265 33.23 21.87 -1.56
C GLY A 265 32.86 23.36 -1.64
N PRO A 266 33.34 24.11 -2.66
CA PRO A 266 33.41 25.57 -2.61
C PRO A 266 32.05 26.25 -2.75
N ALA A 267 31.87 27.31 -1.96
CA ALA A 267 30.70 28.17 -1.92
C ALA A 267 30.61 29.15 -3.12
N GLY A 268 29.37 29.44 -3.54
CA GLY A 268 28.99 30.58 -4.39
C GLY A 268 27.98 30.16 -5.47
N ALA A 269 26.93 30.90 -5.82
CA ALA A 269 26.53 32.27 -5.51
C ALA A 269 25.01 32.41 -5.73
N GLY A 270 24.41 33.41 -5.09
CA GLY A 270 22.97 33.53 -4.91
C GLY A 270 22.14 33.99 -6.11
N ARG A 271 20.84 33.64 -5.98
CA ARG A 271 19.59 34.28 -6.42
C ARG A 271 19.63 35.32 -7.55
N ALA A 272 18.69 35.16 -8.49
CA ALA A 272 17.87 36.26 -8.99
C ALA A 272 16.44 35.81 -9.31
N SER A 273 15.50 36.37 -8.56
CA SER A 273 14.04 36.32 -8.77
C SER A 273 13.63 37.17 -9.98
N GLY A 274 12.80 36.62 -10.87
CA GLY A 274 12.20 37.34 -11.99
C GLY A 274 10.68 37.19 -11.99
N THR A 275 9.99 38.22 -11.52
CA THR A 275 8.54 38.42 -11.60
C THR A 275 8.11 38.75 -13.04
N GLY A 276 7.01 38.17 -13.52
CA GLY A 276 6.41 38.51 -14.81
C GLY A 276 4.93 38.14 -14.89
N SER A 277 4.08 39.15 -14.75
CA SER A 277 2.61 39.14 -14.84
C SER A 277 2.07 39.21 -16.28
N GLY A 278 0.86 38.68 -16.52
CA GLY A 278 -0.17 39.41 -17.31
C GLY A 278 -0.95 38.67 -18.40
N GLY A 279 -2.29 38.75 -18.32
CA GLY A 279 -3.31 38.59 -19.38
C GLY A 279 -3.99 37.20 -19.43
N GLY A 280 -5.30 36.97 -19.24
CA GLY A 280 -6.52 37.72 -19.61
C GLY A 280 -6.77 37.58 -21.13
N VAL A 281 -7.88 37.11 -21.72
CA VAL A 281 -9.32 36.94 -21.38
C VAL A 281 -9.98 36.05 -22.47
N GLY A 282 -11.14 35.42 -22.18
CA GLY A 282 -12.20 35.11 -23.18
C GLY A 282 -12.71 33.67 -23.19
N SER A 283 -13.80 33.34 -22.48
CA SER A 283 -15.18 33.10 -22.97
C SER A 283 -15.26 32.14 -24.17
N GLY A 284 -16.05 31.06 -24.23
CA GLY A 284 -17.20 30.59 -23.47
C GLY A 284 -18.02 29.75 -24.47
N ALA A 285 -18.55 28.59 -24.07
CA ALA A 285 -19.64 27.93 -24.80
C ALA A 285 -20.27 26.85 -23.92
N ASP A 286 -21.58 26.74 -24.11
CA ASP A 286 -22.58 26.22 -23.20
C ASP A 286 -22.84 24.72 -23.35
N VAL A 287 -23.49 24.23 -22.30
CA VAL A 287 -24.04 22.93 -21.94
C VAL A 287 -24.61 22.06 -23.07
N GLY A 288 -24.31 20.76 -23.00
CA GLY A 288 -25.08 19.67 -23.63
C GLY A 288 -25.39 18.57 -22.62
N SER A 289 -26.66 18.48 -22.21
CA SER A 289 -27.18 17.58 -21.16
C SER A 289 -27.38 16.13 -21.65
N ALA A 290 -27.11 15.14 -20.79
CA ALA A 290 -27.66 13.79 -20.92
C ALA A 290 -27.96 13.14 -19.54
N ALA A 291 -29.26 13.02 -19.26
CA ALA A 291 -30.06 12.13 -18.39
C ALA A 291 -29.56 11.70 -16.98
N PRO A 292 -30.45 11.75 -15.96
CA PRO A 292 -30.12 11.46 -14.57
C PRO A 292 -29.97 9.95 -14.31
N ARG A 293 -28.89 9.57 -13.62
CA ARG A 293 -28.81 8.27 -12.91
C ARG A 293 -29.72 8.32 -11.67
N PRO A 294 -30.38 7.22 -11.29
CA PRO A 294 -31.19 7.21 -10.08
C PRO A 294 -30.29 7.42 -8.85
N THR A 295 -30.36 8.62 -8.27
CA THR A 295 -29.72 8.95 -7.00
C THR A 295 -30.59 8.42 -5.87
N THR A 296 -30.34 7.19 -5.43
CA THR A 296 -30.48 6.91 -3.99
C THR A 296 -29.19 7.41 -3.35
N ALA A 297 -29.19 8.66 -2.91
CA ALA A 297 -28.15 9.16 -2.04
C ALA A 297 -28.11 8.23 -0.83
N ALA A 298 -27.00 7.50 -0.66
CA ALA A 298 -26.73 6.85 0.61
C ALA A 298 -26.71 7.96 1.66
N GLU A 299 -27.58 7.85 2.67
CA GLU A 299 -27.60 8.78 3.79
C GLU A 299 -26.18 8.94 4.38
N PRO A 300 -25.79 10.15 4.78
CA PRO A 300 -24.54 10.37 5.48
C PRO A 300 -24.47 9.44 6.70
N LEU A 301 -23.30 8.87 6.97
CA LEU A 301 -23.08 8.13 8.21
C LEU A 301 -23.43 9.04 9.38
N PRO A 302 -24.34 8.61 10.29
CA PRO A 302 -24.68 9.43 11.44
C PRO A 302 -23.42 9.65 12.27
N GLY A 303 -23.03 10.92 12.42
CA GLY A 303 -21.99 11.32 13.34
C GLY A 303 -22.35 10.90 14.77
N GLY A 304 -21.40 10.32 15.49
CA GLY A 304 -21.49 10.11 16.94
C GLY A 304 -21.60 8.67 17.44
N ARG A 305 -21.10 7.66 16.73
CA ARG A 305 -20.95 6.32 17.33
C ARG A 305 -19.68 6.27 18.20
N THR A 306 -19.84 5.90 19.47
CA THR A 306 -18.73 5.61 20.37
C THR A 306 -18.30 4.15 20.22
N ALA A 307 -17.05 3.83 20.61
CA ALA A 307 -16.56 2.45 20.59
C ALA A 307 -17.44 1.49 21.41
N ALA A 308 -18.01 1.95 22.53
CA ALA A 308 -18.95 1.18 23.35
C ALA A 308 -20.26 0.90 22.59
N SER A 309 -20.88 1.92 21.98
CA SER A 309 -22.11 1.71 21.18
C SER A 309 -21.87 0.79 19.97
N ALA A 310 -20.71 0.88 19.33
CA ALA A 310 -20.36 -0.02 18.23
C ALA A 310 -20.18 -1.47 18.72
N TYR A 311 -19.65 -1.67 19.93
CA TYR A 311 -19.51 -3.00 20.52
C TYR A 311 -20.88 -3.61 20.83
N ASP A 312 -21.76 -2.84 21.47
CA ASP A 312 -23.10 -3.29 21.84
C ASP A 312 -23.95 -3.63 20.61
N ASP A 313 -23.98 -2.74 19.61
CA ASP A 313 -24.64 -2.99 18.33
C ASP A 313 -24.03 -4.22 17.62
N GLY A 314 -22.70 -4.35 17.70
CA GLY A 314 -21.97 -5.47 17.16
C GLY A 314 -22.35 -6.79 17.82
N MET A 315 -22.51 -6.83 19.14
CA MET A 315 -22.97 -8.03 19.84
C MET A 315 -24.38 -8.43 19.45
N VAL A 316 -25.29 -7.47 19.24
CA VAL A 316 -26.65 -7.74 18.75
C VAL A 316 -26.60 -8.39 17.36
N VAL A 317 -25.86 -7.82 16.41
CA VAL A 317 -25.79 -8.35 15.05
C VAL A 317 -25.01 -9.67 15.00
N ARG A 318 -23.89 -9.78 15.71
CA ARG A 318 -23.09 -11.01 15.81
C ARG A 318 -23.94 -12.18 16.27
N ARG A 319 -24.78 -11.98 17.30
CA ARG A 319 -25.72 -12.99 17.80
C ARG A 319 -26.83 -13.31 16.80
N ALA A 320 -27.38 -12.30 16.14
CA ALA A 320 -28.41 -12.51 15.14
C ALA A 320 -27.90 -13.27 13.90
N VAL A 321 -26.62 -13.11 13.56
CA VAL A 321 -26.01 -13.74 12.38
C VAL A 321 -25.41 -15.11 12.70
N LEU A 322 -24.64 -15.23 13.78
CA LEU A 322 -23.92 -16.47 14.14
C LEU A 322 -24.69 -17.38 15.11
N GLY A 323 -25.74 -16.85 15.75
CA GLY A 323 -26.52 -17.56 16.77
C GLY A 323 -25.94 -17.46 18.18
N ASN A 324 -26.82 -17.42 19.19
CA ASN A 324 -26.43 -17.23 20.59
C ASN A 324 -25.45 -18.29 21.10
N LYS A 325 -25.74 -19.58 20.86
CA LYS A 325 -24.89 -20.70 21.30
C LYS A 325 -23.44 -20.56 20.82
N HIS A 326 -23.26 -20.15 19.57
CA HIS A 326 -21.92 -19.96 19.00
C HIS A 326 -21.21 -18.77 19.66
N VAL A 327 -21.90 -17.63 19.79
CA VAL A 327 -21.34 -16.42 20.40
C VAL A 327 -20.98 -16.66 21.86
N ASP A 328 -21.83 -17.35 22.63
CA ASP A 328 -21.58 -17.65 24.04
C ASP A 328 -20.35 -18.54 24.22
N ALA A 329 -20.21 -19.58 23.39
CA ALA A 329 -19.04 -20.45 23.39
C ALA A 329 -17.76 -19.67 23.01
N ALA A 330 -17.83 -18.80 22.00
CA ALA A 330 -16.71 -17.97 21.58
C ALA A 330 -16.31 -16.96 22.67
N THR A 331 -17.28 -16.35 23.37
CA THR A 331 -17.02 -15.43 24.47
C THR A 331 -16.40 -16.14 25.68
N ALA A 332 -16.85 -17.35 26.01
CA ALA A 332 -16.28 -18.13 27.10
C ALA A 332 -14.84 -18.59 26.82
N ALA A 333 -14.47 -18.73 25.54
CA ALA A 333 -13.13 -19.11 25.11
C ALA A 333 -12.15 -17.93 25.00
N ILE A 334 -12.57 -16.70 25.31
CA ILE A 334 -11.70 -15.52 25.24
C ILE A 334 -10.60 -15.62 26.30
N THR A 335 -9.36 -15.46 25.85
CA THR A 335 -8.17 -15.39 26.69
C THR A 335 -7.63 -13.96 26.75
N PRO A 336 -6.73 -13.62 27.70
CA PRO A 336 -6.09 -12.31 27.73
C PRO A 336 -5.40 -11.93 26.40
N GLU A 337 -4.80 -12.89 25.70
CA GLU A 337 -4.11 -12.70 24.43
C GLU A 337 -5.06 -12.41 23.26
N THR A 338 -6.29 -12.92 23.33
CA THR A 338 -7.29 -12.80 22.24
C THR A 338 -8.34 -11.73 22.52
N ALA A 339 -8.43 -11.19 23.74
CA ALA A 339 -9.45 -10.24 24.17
C ALA A 339 -9.52 -8.97 23.30
N VAL A 340 -8.36 -8.36 22.99
CA VAL A 340 -8.30 -7.14 22.15
C VAL A 340 -8.78 -7.42 20.73
N PHE A 341 -8.43 -8.58 20.18
CA PHE A 341 -8.87 -8.98 18.85
C PHE A 341 -10.38 -9.28 18.82
N GLN A 342 -10.91 -9.95 19.85
CA GLN A 342 -12.33 -10.25 19.97
C GLN A 342 -13.17 -8.98 20.15
N ASP A 343 -12.66 -7.97 20.87
CA ASP A 343 -13.25 -6.64 20.94
C ASP A 343 -13.25 -5.95 19.56
N PHE A 344 -12.09 -5.93 18.89
CA PHE A 344 -11.94 -5.32 17.57
C PHE A 344 -12.93 -5.90 16.55
N ILE A 345 -12.97 -7.23 16.38
CA ILE A 345 -13.87 -7.85 15.40
C ILE A 345 -15.35 -7.61 15.76
N THR A 346 -15.68 -7.56 17.05
CA THR A 346 -17.05 -7.27 17.52
C THR A 346 -17.48 -5.87 17.09
N ARG A 347 -16.64 -4.85 17.32
CA ARG A 347 -16.96 -3.47 16.94
C ARG A 347 -16.98 -3.28 15.43
N TYR A 348 -15.96 -3.73 14.72
CA TYR A 348 -15.80 -3.37 13.31
C TYR A 348 -16.57 -4.28 12.36
N ALA A 349 -16.40 -5.60 12.48
CA ALA A 349 -17.12 -6.51 11.58
C ALA A 349 -18.62 -6.40 11.87
N TRP A 350 -19.00 -6.61 13.13
CA TRP A 350 -20.42 -6.72 13.47
C TRP A 350 -21.07 -5.36 13.73
N GLY A 351 -20.41 -4.47 14.48
CA GLY A 351 -20.96 -3.18 14.89
C GLY A 351 -20.93 -2.09 13.83
N GLU A 352 -20.01 -2.17 12.86
CA GLU A 352 -19.90 -1.20 11.77
C GLU A 352 -20.27 -1.80 10.42
N VAL A 353 -19.59 -2.86 9.97
CA VAL A 353 -19.79 -3.34 8.58
C VAL A 353 -21.14 -4.01 8.41
N TRP A 354 -21.51 -4.95 9.29
CA TRP A 354 -22.76 -5.71 9.19
C TRP A 354 -24.01 -4.93 9.65
N THR A 355 -23.87 -3.81 10.37
CA THR A 355 -25.00 -2.93 10.73
C THR A 355 -25.34 -1.88 9.66
N ARG A 356 -24.49 -1.69 8.65
CA ARG A 356 -24.70 -0.64 7.64
C ARG A 356 -25.95 -0.90 6.79
N PRO A 357 -26.76 0.14 6.50
CA PRO A 357 -28.02 -0.02 5.77
C PRO A 357 -27.86 -0.30 4.28
N GLY A 358 -26.65 -0.12 3.71
CA GLY A 358 -26.44 -0.20 2.26
C GLY A 358 -26.56 -1.59 1.63
N LEU A 359 -26.48 -2.66 2.43
CA LEU A 359 -26.69 -4.04 1.97
C LEU A 359 -27.45 -4.82 3.03
N ASP A 360 -28.44 -5.60 2.59
CA ASP A 360 -29.17 -6.49 3.49
C ASP A 360 -28.29 -7.68 3.95
N ARG A 361 -28.76 -8.41 4.96
CA ARG A 361 -28.00 -9.53 5.53
C ARG A 361 -27.86 -10.71 4.57
N ARG A 362 -28.80 -10.91 3.65
CA ARG A 362 -28.73 -11.98 2.65
C ARG A 362 -27.59 -11.70 1.68
N THR A 363 -27.58 -10.50 1.10
CA THR A 363 -26.52 -10.06 0.18
C THR A 363 -25.16 -10.10 0.85
N ARG A 364 -25.06 -9.67 2.11
CA ARG A 364 -23.80 -9.79 2.87
C ARG A 364 -23.36 -11.24 3.02
N SER A 365 -24.27 -12.17 3.33
CA SER A 365 -23.95 -13.60 3.39
C SER A 365 -23.47 -14.17 2.06
N PHE A 366 -24.08 -13.78 0.92
CA PHE A 366 -23.56 -14.15 -0.41
C PHE A 366 -22.13 -13.67 -0.62
N LEU A 367 -21.85 -12.40 -0.33
CA LEU A 367 -20.52 -11.80 -0.50
C LEU A 367 -19.50 -12.45 0.44
N THR A 368 -19.86 -12.71 1.69
CA THR A 368 -18.98 -13.37 2.65
C THR A 368 -18.65 -14.79 2.24
N ILE A 369 -19.62 -15.57 1.75
CA ILE A 369 -19.35 -16.91 1.21
C ILE A 369 -18.38 -16.81 0.03
N ALA A 370 -18.66 -15.96 -0.96
CA ALA A 370 -17.79 -15.80 -2.12
C ALA A 370 -16.35 -15.39 -1.74
N ALA A 371 -16.20 -14.48 -0.77
CA ALA A 371 -14.89 -14.05 -0.28
C ALA A 371 -14.12 -15.16 0.43
N LEU A 372 -14.77 -15.93 1.31
CA LEU A 372 -14.15 -17.05 2.04
C LEU A 372 -13.75 -18.19 1.10
N VAL A 373 -14.57 -18.46 0.08
CA VAL A 373 -14.24 -19.43 -0.99
C VAL A 373 -13.01 -18.95 -1.76
N THR A 374 -12.99 -17.69 -2.17
CA THR A 374 -11.87 -17.12 -2.96
C THR A 374 -10.57 -17.11 -2.16
N GLY A 375 -10.62 -16.83 -0.86
CA GLY A 375 -9.45 -16.80 0.01
C GLY A 375 -8.97 -18.16 0.51
N GLY A 376 -9.67 -19.26 0.22
CA GLY A 376 -9.33 -20.59 0.74
C GLY A 376 -9.41 -20.66 2.26
N HIS A 377 -10.48 -20.10 2.85
CA HIS A 377 -10.65 -20.00 4.31
C HIS A 377 -11.66 -21.03 4.83
N GLU A 378 -11.40 -22.32 4.62
CA GLU A 378 -12.36 -23.40 4.94
C GLU A 378 -12.72 -23.46 6.42
N GLY A 379 -11.76 -23.15 7.30
CA GLY A 379 -11.94 -23.16 8.76
C GLY A 379 -13.03 -22.19 9.26
N GLU A 380 -13.26 -21.09 8.54
CA GLU A 380 -14.29 -20.09 8.85
C GLU A 380 -15.56 -20.28 8.02
N LEU A 381 -15.45 -20.90 6.84
CA LEU A 381 -16.55 -21.07 5.90
C LEU A 381 -17.74 -21.84 6.50
N ALA A 382 -17.48 -22.89 7.28
CA ALA A 382 -18.54 -23.68 7.91
C ALA A 382 -19.43 -22.83 8.82
N MET A 383 -18.85 -21.87 9.55
CA MET A 383 -19.60 -20.95 10.39
C MET A 383 -20.50 -20.04 9.55
N HIS A 384 -19.95 -19.48 8.47
CA HIS A 384 -20.68 -18.57 7.60
C HIS A 384 -21.74 -19.23 6.71
N VAL A 385 -21.62 -20.53 6.41
CA VAL A 385 -22.70 -21.31 5.80
C VAL A 385 -23.91 -21.40 6.75
N ARG A 386 -23.70 -21.66 8.05
CA ARG A 386 -24.80 -21.64 9.04
C ARG A 386 -25.39 -20.25 9.21
N ALA A 387 -24.53 -19.23 9.22
CA ALA A 387 -24.95 -17.84 9.31
C ALA A 387 -25.78 -17.40 8.10
N ALA A 388 -25.43 -17.85 6.89
CA ALA A 388 -26.19 -17.59 5.68
C ALA A 388 -27.61 -18.16 5.75
N LEU A 389 -27.77 -19.40 6.23
CA LEU A 389 -29.08 -19.99 6.48
C LEU A 389 -29.88 -19.16 7.51
N THR A 390 -29.22 -18.72 8.59
CA THR A 390 -29.84 -17.86 9.62
C THR A 390 -30.30 -16.52 9.06
N ASN A 391 -29.53 -15.94 8.13
CA ASN A 391 -29.89 -14.73 7.40
C ASN A 391 -30.90 -14.97 6.26
N GLY A 392 -31.38 -16.21 6.11
CA GLY A 392 -32.49 -16.60 5.25
C GLY A 392 -32.09 -17.21 3.91
N LEU A 393 -30.80 -17.35 3.58
CA LEU A 393 -30.40 -18.03 2.33
C LEU A 393 -30.85 -19.49 2.38
N THR A 394 -31.22 -20.02 1.23
CA THR A 394 -31.46 -21.47 1.08
C THR A 394 -30.16 -22.22 0.82
N ARG A 395 -30.16 -23.54 1.04
CA ARG A 395 -29.01 -24.39 0.66
C ARG A 395 -28.67 -24.27 -0.83
N ALA A 396 -29.70 -24.19 -1.67
CA ALA A 396 -29.54 -24.00 -3.12
C ALA A 396 -28.86 -22.67 -3.44
N GLU A 397 -29.28 -21.58 -2.82
CA GLU A 397 -28.64 -20.26 -2.98
C GLU A 397 -27.18 -20.25 -2.53
N ILE A 398 -26.86 -20.91 -1.41
CA ILE A 398 -25.48 -21.07 -0.94
C ILE A 398 -24.66 -21.88 -1.97
N SER A 399 -25.22 -22.96 -2.52
CA SER A 399 -24.57 -23.74 -3.57
C SER A 399 -24.35 -22.95 -4.86
N GLU A 400 -25.34 -22.14 -5.29
CA GLU A 400 -25.20 -21.24 -6.45
C GLU A 400 -24.13 -20.18 -6.22
N ALA A 401 -23.99 -19.65 -5.00
CA ALA A 401 -22.92 -18.72 -4.65
C ALA A 401 -21.53 -19.34 -4.84
N ILE A 402 -21.35 -20.57 -4.33
CA ILE A 402 -20.09 -21.31 -4.46
C ILE A 402 -19.82 -21.67 -5.93
N LEU A 403 -20.85 -22.09 -6.66
CA LEU A 403 -20.77 -22.42 -8.08
C LEU A 403 -20.36 -21.20 -8.93
N HIS A 404 -21.01 -20.05 -8.71
CA HIS A 404 -20.66 -18.81 -9.38
C HIS A 404 -19.21 -18.39 -9.08
N THR A 405 -18.78 -18.55 -7.82
CA THR A 405 -17.42 -18.21 -7.39
C THR A 405 -16.37 -19.10 -8.06
N ALA A 406 -16.69 -20.35 -8.42
CA ALA A 406 -15.77 -21.28 -9.07
C ALA A 406 -15.15 -20.75 -10.38
N ILE A 407 -15.88 -19.89 -11.10
CA ILE A 407 -15.41 -19.29 -12.36
C ILE A 407 -14.25 -18.31 -12.13
N TYR A 408 -14.22 -17.67 -10.96
CA TYR A 408 -13.26 -16.60 -10.65
C TYR A 408 -12.16 -17.07 -9.68
N ALA A 409 -12.53 -17.86 -8.68
CA ALA A 409 -11.61 -18.40 -7.67
C ALA A 409 -10.99 -19.75 -8.07
N GLY A 410 -11.50 -20.38 -9.13
CA GLY A 410 -11.06 -21.68 -9.60
C GLY A 410 -11.81 -22.86 -8.96
N VAL A 411 -11.88 -23.95 -9.74
CA VAL A 411 -12.57 -25.20 -9.36
C VAL A 411 -12.04 -25.83 -8.06
N PRO A 412 -10.73 -25.84 -7.75
CA PRO A 412 -10.24 -26.41 -6.49
C PRO A 412 -10.80 -25.73 -5.25
N ALA A 413 -10.87 -24.38 -5.23
CA ALA A 413 -11.41 -23.61 -4.12
C ALA A 413 -12.91 -23.88 -3.93
N ALA A 414 -13.66 -23.91 -5.04
CA ALA A 414 -15.07 -24.28 -5.00
C ALA A 414 -15.31 -25.71 -4.52
N ASN A 415 -14.47 -26.68 -4.91
CA ASN A 415 -14.56 -28.07 -4.45
C ASN A 415 -14.35 -28.18 -2.93
N ALA A 416 -13.34 -27.50 -2.39
CA ALA A 416 -13.12 -27.46 -0.95
C ALA A 416 -14.32 -26.83 -0.23
N ALA A 417 -14.85 -25.73 -0.76
CA ALA A 417 -16.03 -25.07 -0.22
C ALA A 417 -17.30 -25.95 -0.26
N PHE A 418 -17.53 -26.68 -1.36
CA PHE A 418 -18.64 -27.62 -1.46
C PHE A 418 -18.51 -28.77 -0.45
N ALA A 419 -17.30 -29.25 -0.18
CA ALA A 419 -17.07 -30.25 0.86
C ALA A 419 -17.48 -29.72 2.24
N VAL A 420 -17.05 -28.49 2.59
CA VAL A 420 -17.41 -27.81 3.84
C VAL A 420 -18.92 -27.58 3.96
N ALA A 421 -19.55 -27.10 2.88
CA ALA A 421 -20.99 -26.85 2.86
C ALA A 421 -21.79 -28.14 3.07
N ARG A 422 -21.40 -29.23 2.37
CA ARG A 422 -22.03 -30.54 2.50
C ARG A 422 -21.92 -31.09 3.93
N GLU A 423 -20.73 -31.04 4.52
CA GLU A 423 -20.53 -31.50 5.90
C GLU A 423 -21.34 -30.66 6.89
N THR A 424 -21.35 -29.34 6.70
CA THR A 424 -22.14 -28.42 7.53
C THR A 424 -23.63 -28.73 7.46
N PHE A 425 -24.16 -28.97 6.26
CA PHE A 425 -25.57 -29.33 6.06
C PHE A 425 -25.92 -30.67 6.71
N ALA A 426 -25.10 -31.70 6.51
CA ALA A 426 -25.31 -33.00 7.12
C ALA A 426 -25.31 -32.92 8.66
N GLY A 427 -24.41 -32.12 9.25
CA GLY A 427 -24.39 -31.91 10.70
C GLY A 427 -25.62 -31.19 11.23
N LEU A 428 -26.20 -30.27 10.44
CA LEU A 428 -27.46 -29.60 10.81
C LEU A 428 -28.67 -30.55 10.73
N ASP A 429 -28.71 -31.43 9.72
CA ASP A 429 -29.78 -32.42 9.56
C ASP A 429 -29.78 -33.41 10.73
N ALA A 430 -28.62 -33.95 11.08
CA ALA A 430 -28.49 -34.88 12.23
C ALA A 430 -28.89 -34.24 13.58
N ALA A 431 -28.63 -32.94 13.74
CA ALA A 431 -29.04 -32.19 14.94
C ALA A 431 -30.57 -31.93 14.97
N ALA A 432 -31.22 -31.86 13.81
CA ALA A 432 -32.67 -31.73 13.73
C ALA A 432 -33.38 -33.05 14.05
N ASP A 433 -32.90 -34.17 13.51
CA ASP A 433 -33.48 -35.50 13.72
C ASP A 433 -33.42 -35.96 15.19
N THR A 434 -32.33 -35.62 15.89
CA THR A 434 -32.16 -35.91 17.32
C THR A 434 -33.09 -35.08 18.22
N CYS A 435 -33.57 -33.92 17.76
CA CYS A 435 -34.51 -33.09 18.50
C CYS A 435 -35.96 -33.56 18.33
N THR A 436 -36.28 -34.27 17.24
CA THR A 436 -37.60 -34.86 16.99
C THR A 436 -37.87 -36.18 17.73
N ASP A 437 -36.83 -36.98 18.00
CA ASP A 437 -36.97 -38.30 18.63
C ASP A 437 -37.31 -38.25 20.15
N ASP A 438 -37.05 -37.12 20.81
CA ASP A 438 -37.31 -36.91 22.24
C ASP A 438 -38.80 -36.58 22.56
N THR A 439 -39.67 -36.57 21.55
CA THR A 439 -41.12 -36.35 21.74
C THR A 439 -41.96 -37.63 21.75
N THR A 440 -41.35 -38.80 21.54
CA THR A 440 -42.04 -40.10 21.65
C THR A 440 -42.07 -40.61 23.09
N ILE A 441 -43.00 -40.06 23.89
CA ILE A 441 -43.43 -40.65 25.16
C ILE A 441 -43.94 -42.08 24.87
N ARG A 442 -43.28 -43.09 25.44
CA ARG A 442 -43.82 -44.46 25.49
C ARG A 442 -45.08 -44.46 26.37
N PRO A 443 -46.23 -44.96 25.89
CA PRO A 443 -47.36 -45.20 26.76
C PRO A 443 -47.04 -46.36 27.70
N SER A 444 -47.37 -46.17 28.98
CA SER A 444 -47.24 -47.08 30.11
C SER A 444 -47.99 -48.39 29.93
#